data_AF-A0AAW8H313-F1
#
_entry.id   AF-A0AAW8H313-F1
#
_cell.length_a   1.000
_cell.length_b   1.000
_cell.length_c   1.000
_cell.angle_alpha   90.00
_cell.angle_beta   90.00
_cell.angle_gamma   90.00
#
_symmetry.space_group_name_H-M   'P 1'
#
loop_
_entity.id
_entity.type
_entity.pdbx_description
1 polymer ?
#
loop_
_entity_poly.entity_id
_entity_poly.type
_entity_poly.pdbx_seq_one_letter_code
_entity_poly.pdbx_strand_id
1 'polypeptide(L)'
;MNFDKEIGYYLLEDKLYSENELDYKDRLRAQKVLTIKYSPFDGSITVNKNIAYTKDLEIQARLKEKLYENYDESALVNLSQELIEYVSKSVESSLKKVIRNYGSYASEDEVTSALATLLNDDHSIDDDSVTISFQTYSSRTKEPINGADLGFIFDLRDRYGNRVVKTIIIQAKKTPDLSKNVLELPRVYDQLKKMRKITNESYVFLYNGYGFSAVKSSDINNKLSISGIFSEVMSCQSGDKSKLTLINALDSKRVINVDIDEKI
;
A
#
# COMPACT_ATOMS: atom_id res chain seq x y z
N MET A 1 29.09 0.55 -14.97
CA MET A 1 27.89 0.92 -15.76
C MET A 1 26.89 1.51 -14.79
N ASN A 2 26.37 2.70 -15.08
CA ASN A 2 25.36 3.34 -14.23
C ASN A 2 23.98 2.85 -14.70
N PHE A 3 23.27 2.08 -13.86
CA PHE A 3 21.99 1.47 -14.20
C PHE A 3 20.79 2.29 -13.73
N ASP A 4 21.02 3.53 -13.28
CA ASP A 4 19.94 4.38 -12.80
C ASP A 4 18.98 4.71 -13.95
N LYS A 5 17.69 4.44 -13.73
CA LYS A 5 16.63 4.84 -14.67
C LYS A 5 16.25 6.27 -14.36
N GLU A 6 16.40 7.14 -15.35
CA GLU A 6 16.01 8.55 -15.25
C GLU A 6 14.80 8.81 -16.16
N ILE A 7 13.76 9.44 -15.61
CA ILE A 7 12.57 9.85 -16.37
C ILE A 7 12.36 11.35 -16.15
N GLY A 8 12.41 12.12 -17.24
CA GLY A 8 12.02 13.53 -17.26
C GLY A 8 10.50 13.68 -17.37
N TYR A 9 9.94 14.61 -16.61
CA TYR A 9 8.54 15.01 -16.71
C TYR A 9 8.42 16.48 -17.08
N TYR A 10 7.49 16.75 -17.98
CA TYR A 10 7.29 18.02 -18.64
C TYR A 10 5.83 18.46 -18.48
N LEU A 11 5.62 19.76 -18.26
CA LEU A 11 4.31 20.39 -18.24
C LEU A 11 4.08 21.09 -19.58
N LEU A 12 2.99 20.73 -20.26
CA LEU A 12 2.55 21.36 -21.50
C LEU A 12 1.04 21.57 -21.38
N GLU A 13 0.57 22.81 -21.50
CA GLU A 13 -0.87 23.15 -21.40
C GLU A 13 -1.54 22.57 -20.14
N ASP A 14 -0.89 22.75 -18.99
CA ASP A 14 -1.34 22.27 -17.66
C ASP A 14 -1.45 20.74 -17.53
N LYS A 15 -0.93 19.97 -18.49
CA LYS A 15 -0.88 18.52 -18.46
C LYS A 15 0.56 18.01 -18.29
N LEU A 16 0.69 16.95 -17.51
CA LEU A 16 1.96 16.32 -17.20
C LEU A 16 2.25 15.17 -18.16
N TYR A 17 3.41 15.24 -18.82
CA TYR A 17 3.89 14.25 -19.76
C TYR A 17 5.24 13.71 -19.31
N SER A 18 5.46 12.42 -19.53
CA SER A 18 6.80 11.84 -19.51
C SER A 18 7.53 12.20 -20.79
N GLU A 19 8.86 12.21 -20.73
CA GLU A 19 9.74 12.54 -21.87
C GLU A 19 9.46 11.72 -23.14
N ASN A 20 8.97 10.49 -22.98
CA ASN A 20 8.68 9.58 -24.09
C ASN A 20 7.33 9.84 -24.77
N GLU A 21 6.45 10.61 -24.13
CA GLU A 21 5.12 10.93 -24.67
C GLU A 21 5.10 12.20 -25.51
N LEU A 22 6.13 13.04 -25.38
CA LEU A 22 6.26 14.26 -26.16
C LEU A 22 7.14 14.04 -27.38
N ASP A 23 6.66 14.52 -28.52
CA ASP A 23 7.51 14.66 -29.69
C ASP A 23 8.56 15.76 -29.47
N TYR A 24 9.49 15.91 -30.42
CA TYR A 24 10.55 16.90 -30.30
C TYR A 24 10.02 18.35 -30.26
N LYS A 25 8.97 18.68 -31.03
CA LYS A 25 8.42 20.03 -31.11
C LYS A 25 7.68 20.39 -29.83
N ASP A 26 6.96 19.45 -29.25
CA ASP A 26 6.23 19.63 -28.01
C ASP A 26 7.18 19.74 -26.82
N ARG A 27 8.29 18.99 -26.81
CA ARG A 27 9.34 19.15 -25.78
C ARG A 27 9.96 20.54 -25.75
N LEU A 28 10.11 21.20 -26.91
CA LEU A 28 10.63 22.58 -26.96
C LEU A 28 9.65 23.61 -26.39
N ARG A 29 8.35 23.29 -26.38
CA ARG A 29 7.30 24.14 -25.83
C ARG A 29 6.98 23.82 -24.37
N ALA A 30 7.22 22.58 -23.96
CA ALA A 30 6.92 22.09 -22.63
C ALA A 30 7.99 22.52 -21.62
N GLN A 31 7.55 22.84 -20.40
CA GLN A 31 8.44 23.16 -19.30
C GLN A 31 8.83 21.89 -18.55
N LYS A 32 10.12 21.55 -18.49
CA LYS A 32 10.58 20.45 -17.64
C LYS A 32 10.33 20.81 -16.17
N VAL A 33 9.47 20.06 -15.48
CA VAL A 33 9.04 20.37 -14.10
C VAL A 33 9.78 19.54 -13.07
N LEU A 34 10.10 18.28 -13.39
CA LEU A 34 10.89 17.43 -12.52
C LEU A 34 11.56 16.30 -13.30
N THR A 35 12.56 15.70 -12.67
CA THR A 35 13.15 14.44 -13.09
C THR A 35 13.10 13.48 -11.93
N ILE A 36 12.65 12.25 -12.17
CA ILE A 36 12.70 11.18 -11.17
C ILE A 36 13.81 10.21 -11.58
N LYS A 37 14.75 9.98 -10.66
CA LYS A 37 15.80 8.98 -10.78
C LYS A 37 15.51 7.82 -9.85
N TYR A 38 15.60 6.61 -10.39
CA TYR A 38 15.43 5.37 -9.67
C TYR A 38 16.77 4.65 -9.65
N SER A 39 17.32 4.44 -8.46
CA SER A 39 18.47 3.56 -8.34
C SER A 39 18.01 2.12 -8.12
N PRO A 40 18.31 1.19 -9.04
CA PRO A 40 17.89 -0.20 -8.88
C PRO A 40 18.63 -0.90 -7.74
N PHE A 41 19.78 -0.37 -7.30
CA PHE A 41 20.63 -1.00 -6.28
C PHE A 41 20.08 -0.85 -4.87
N ASP A 42 19.62 0.35 -4.53
CA ASP A 42 19.10 0.64 -3.20
C ASP A 42 17.61 1.00 -3.21
N GLY A 43 16.97 1.05 -4.38
CA GLY A 43 15.57 1.43 -4.56
C GLY A 43 15.30 2.89 -4.21
N SER A 44 16.34 3.73 -4.10
CA SER A 44 16.18 5.15 -3.80
C SER A 44 15.55 5.87 -4.98
N ILE A 45 14.68 6.81 -4.64
CA ILE A 45 14.01 7.69 -5.59
C ILE A 45 14.49 9.10 -5.31
N THR A 46 15.21 9.67 -6.26
CA THR A 46 15.65 11.07 -6.20
C THR A 46 14.79 11.91 -7.13
N VAL A 47 14.14 12.93 -6.59
CA VAL A 47 13.34 13.89 -7.37
C VAL A 47 14.13 15.18 -7.52
N ASN A 48 14.59 15.44 -8.74
CA ASN A 48 15.19 16.72 -9.10
C ASN A 48 14.08 17.69 -9.50
N LYS A 49 13.94 18.75 -8.72
CA LYS A 49 12.85 19.74 -8.84
C LYS A 49 13.31 20.91 -9.70
N ASN A 50 12.51 21.31 -10.68
CA ASN A 50 12.74 22.52 -11.46
C ASN A 50 11.80 23.65 -11.01
N ILE A 51 11.90 24.82 -11.66
CA ILE A 51 11.27 26.08 -11.22
C ILE A 51 9.74 25.99 -11.09
N ALA A 52 9.05 25.22 -11.93
CA ALA A 52 7.59 25.05 -11.90
C ALA A 52 7.12 23.80 -11.13
N TYR A 53 7.97 23.22 -10.28
CA TYR A 53 7.61 22.07 -9.46
C TYR A 53 6.50 22.41 -8.45
N THR A 54 5.53 21.50 -8.33
CA THR A 54 4.59 21.43 -7.19
C THR A 54 4.56 20.01 -6.64
N LYS A 55 4.07 19.85 -5.41
CA LYS A 55 3.93 18.51 -4.80
C LYS A 55 2.93 17.65 -5.57
N ASP A 56 1.88 18.25 -6.10
CA ASP A 56 0.85 17.55 -6.88
C ASP A 56 1.41 16.99 -8.19
N LEU A 57 2.30 17.74 -8.87
CA LEU A 57 2.98 17.25 -10.07
C LEU A 57 3.89 16.05 -9.75
N GLU A 58 4.54 16.04 -8.58
CA GLU A 58 5.31 14.88 -8.13
C GLU A 58 4.42 13.66 -7.90
N ILE A 59 3.26 13.85 -7.27
CA ILE A 59 2.28 12.78 -7.02
C ILE A 59 1.78 12.22 -8.35
N GLN A 60 1.36 13.09 -9.28
CA GLN A 60 0.91 12.68 -10.62
C GLN A 60 2.00 11.93 -11.40
N ALA A 61 3.24 12.42 -11.39
CA ALA A 61 4.37 11.77 -12.06
C ALA A 61 4.58 10.33 -11.56
N ARG A 62 4.56 10.15 -10.23
CA ARG A 62 4.73 8.85 -9.59
C ARG A 62 3.54 7.92 -9.85
N LEU A 63 2.30 8.43 -9.83
CA LEU A 63 1.12 7.63 -10.13
C LEU A 63 1.15 7.12 -11.56
N LYS A 64 1.56 7.97 -12.51
CA LYS A 64 1.80 7.61 -13.92
C LYS A 64 2.80 6.48 -14.08
N GLU A 65 3.93 6.56 -13.38
CA GLU A 65 4.92 5.48 -13.39
C GLU A 65 4.37 4.14 -12.85
N LYS A 66 3.42 4.21 -11.92
CA LYS A 66 2.79 3.03 -11.29
C LYS A 66 1.47 2.62 -11.95
N LEU A 67 1.08 3.23 -13.09
CA LEU A 67 -0.15 2.95 -13.83
C LEU A 67 -1.46 3.28 -13.04
N TYR A 68 -1.40 4.29 -12.17
CA TYR A 68 -2.51 4.81 -11.37
C TYR A 68 -2.91 6.25 -11.72
N GLU A 69 -2.42 6.81 -12.83
CA GLU A 69 -2.64 8.21 -13.23
C GLU A 69 -4.12 8.62 -13.44
N ASN A 70 -4.95 7.69 -13.92
CA ASN A 70 -6.35 7.97 -14.29
C ASN A 70 -7.34 7.65 -13.18
N TYR A 71 -6.87 7.38 -11.97
CA TYR A 71 -7.75 7.12 -10.84
C TYR A 71 -8.34 8.42 -10.25
N ASP A 72 -9.65 8.38 -9.97
CA ASP A 72 -10.45 9.47 -9.42
C ASP A 72 -10.80 9.21 -7.94
N GLU A 73 -10.37 10.11 -7.07
CA GLU A 73 -10.61 10.04 -5.61
C GLU A 73 -12.08 10.18 -5.25
N SER A 74 -12.88 10.80 -6.13
CA SER A 74 -14.31 11.01 -5.94
C SER A 74 -15.17 9.84 -6.43
N ALA A 75 -14.57 8.90 -7.18
CA ALA A 75 -15.29 7.77 -7.72
C ALA A 75 -15.90 6.89 -6.62
N LEU A 76 -17.00 6.24 -6.98
CA LEU A 76 -17.70 5.26 -6.17
C LEU A 76 -17.80 3.96 -6.96
N VAL A 77 -17.76 2.85 -6.25
CA VAL A 77 -17.99 1.52 -6.79
C VAL A 77 -19.01 0.82 -5.90
N ASN A 78 -19.84 -0.02 -6.50
CA ASN A 78 -20.78 -0.87 -5.77
C ASN A 78 -20.53 -2.33 -6.13
N LEU A 79 -19.66 -2.98 -5.36
CA LEU A 79 -19.33 -4.39 -5.54
C LEU A 79 -20.49 -5.27 -5.07
N SER A 80 -20.67 -6.42 -5.71
CA SER A 80 -21.61 -7.43 -5.22
C SER A 80 -21.24 -7.93 -3.83
N GLN A 81 -22.26 -8.15 -3.00
CA GLN A 81 -22.11 -8.74 -1.67
C GLN A 81 -21.46 -10.13 -1.73
N GLU A 82 -21.72 -10.88 -2.80
CA GLU A 82 -21.12 -12.20 -3.05
C GLU A 82 -19.59 -12.11 -3.16
N LEU A 83 -19.06 -11.15 -3.94
CA LEU A 83 -17.62 -10.93 -4.05
C LEU A 83 -17.02 -10.52 -2.70
N ILE A 84 -17.65 -9.60 -1.98
CA ILE A 84 -17.17 -9.14 -0.66
C ILE A 84 -17.08 -10.33 0.31
N GLU A 85 -18.10 -11.18 0.38
CA GLU A 85 -18.12 -12.36 1.25
C GLU A 85 -17.09 -13.41 0.84
N TYR A 86 -16.92 -13.63 -0.47
CA TYR A 86 -15.91 -14.54 -1.01
C TYR A 86 -14.50 -14.10 -0.60
N VAL A 87 -14.15 -12.84 -0.82
CA VAL A 87 -12.85 -12.29 -0.46
C VAL A 87 -12.64 -12.32 1.06
N SER A 88 -13.67 -11.98 1.84
CA SER A 88 -13.59 -12.01 3.30
C SER A 88 -13.29 -13.42 3.84
N LYS A 89 -13.92 -14.46 3.27
CA LYS A 89 -13.62 -15.87 3.59
C LYS A 89 -12.21 -16.27 3.17
N SER A 90 -11.74 -15.78 2.01
CA SER A 90 -10.36 -15.99 1.54
C SER A 90 -9.34 -15.42 2.54
N VAL A 91 -9.56 -14.16 2.98
CA VAL A 91 -8.74 -13.50 4.01
C VAL A 91 -8.69 -14.33 5.29
N GLU A 92 -9.82 -14.80 5.81
CA GLU A 92 -9.85 -15.65 7.01
C GLU A 92 -9.10 -16.97 6.84
N SER A 93 -9.21 -17.58 5.66
CA SER A 93 -8.46 -18.80 5.33
C SER A 93 -6.95 -18.55 5.34
N SER A 94 -6.50 -17.44 4.74
CA SER A 94 -5.11 -17.00 4.74
C SER A 94 -4.59 -16.72 6.15
N LEU A 95 -5.37 -16.04 7.00
CA LEU A 95 -5.02 -15.82 8.41
C LEU A 95 -4.83 -17.15 9.16
N LYS A 96 -5.76 -18.11 8.99
CA LYS A 96 -5.65 -19.45 9.60
C LYS A 96 -4.41 -20.21 9.13
N LYS A 97 -3.97 -20.04 7.86
CA LYS A 97 -2.72 -20.62 7.37
C LYS A 97 -1.51 -20.00 8.08
N VAL A 98 -1.48 -18.68 8.25
CA VAL A 98 -0.38 -18.02 8.99
C VAL A 98 -0.33 -18.52 10.43
N ILE A 99 -1.46 -18.58 11.14
CA ILE A 99 -1.52 -19.08 12.53
C ILE A 99 -1.02 -20.52 12.65
N ARG A 100 -1.44 -21.39 11.75
CA ARG A 100 -1.01 -22.81 11.75
C ARG A 100 0.50 -22.97 11.63
N ASN A 101 1.13 -22.08 10.86
CA ASN A 101 2.57 -22.07 10.65
C ASN A 101 3.29 -21.11 11.61
N TYR A 102 2.61 -20.58 12.64
CA TYR A 102 3.18 -19.53 13.47
C TYR A 102 4.52 -19.92 14.11
N GLY A 103 4.64 -21.17 14.56
CA GLY A 103 5.86 -21.68 15.18
C GLY A 103 7.06 -21.84 14.23
N SER A 104 6.85 -21.78 12.91
CA SER A 104 7.94 -21.89 11.93
C SER A 104 8.55 -20.55 11.53
N TYR A 105 7.96 -19.42 11.93
CA TYR A 105 8.53 -18.10 11.62
C TYR A 105 9.56 -17.71 12.67
N ALA A 106 10.76 -17.34 12.23
CA ALA A 106 11.86 -16.94 13.11
C ALA A 106 11.76 -15.48 13.56
N SER A 107 10.98 -14.64 12.87
CA SER A 107 10.91 -13.20 13.11
C SER A 107 9.52 -12.57 12.86
N GLU A 108 9.31 -11.35 13.39
CA GLU A 108 8.10 -10.53 13.14
C GLU A 108 7.99 -10.14 11.64
N ASP A 109 9.12 -9.89 10.99
CA ASP A 109 9.19 -9.55 9.56
C ASP A 109 8.74 -10.73 8.67
N GLU A 110 9.06 -11.97 9.05
CA GLU A 110 8.59 -13.17 8.34
C GLU A 110 7.09 -13.37 8.46
N VAL A 111 6.51 -13.20 9.66
CA VAL A 111 5.05 -13.31 9.83
C VAL A 111 4.34 -12.24 9.00
N THR A 112 4.86 -11.01 9.03
CA THR A 112 4.33 -9.87 8.28
C THR A 112 4.41 -10.12 6.77
N SER A 113 5.53 -10.66 6.29
CA SER A 113 5.73 -11.00 4.87
C SER A 113 4.85 -12.17 4.42
N ALA A 114 4.73 -13.22 5.25
CA ALA A 114 3.88 -14.37 4.96
C ALA A 114 2.39 -13.99 4.91
N LEU A 115 1.95 -13.18 5.87
CA LEU A 115 0.61 -12.62 5.89
C LEU A 115 0.32 -11.85 4.61
N ALA A 116 1.21 -10.92 4.26
CA ALA A 116 0.99 -10.06 3.13
C ALA A 116 1.01 -10.84 1.80
N THR A 117 1.91 -11.82 1.66
CA THR A 117 1.97 -12.73 0.50
C THR A 117 0.67 -13.52 0.32
N LEU A 118 0.09 -14.03 1.41
CA LEU A 118 -1.16 -14.80 1.35
C LEU A 118 -2.43 -13.95 1.12
N LEU A 119 -2.32 -12.63 1.29
CA LEU A 119 -3.40 -11.68 1.04
C LEU A 119 -3.25 -10.93 -0.29
N ASN A 120 -2.13 -11.13 -1.00
CA ASN A 120 -1.86 -10.54 -2.31
C ASN A 120 -2.53 -11.38 -3.39
N ASP A 121 -3.74 -11.02 -3.79
CA ASP A 121 -4.52 -11.84 -4.70
C ASP A 121 -5.51 -11.00 -5.52
N ASP A 122 -5.88 -11.57 -6.66
CA ASP A 122 -6.89 -11.04 -7.57
C ASP A 122 -8.17 -11.86 -7.43
N HIS A 123 -9.29 -11.18 -7.24
CA HIS A 123 -10.60 -11.79 -7.05
C HIS A 123 -11.61 -11.20 -8.01
N SER A 124 -12.46 -12.03 -8.62
CA SER A 124 -13.53 -11.58 -9.51
C SER A 124 -14.75 -12.49 -9.48
N ILE A 125 -15.93 -11.88 -9.56
CA ILE A 125 -17.25 -12.53 -9.69
C ILE A 125 -18.13 -11.60 -10.53
N ASP A 126 -18.77 -12.11 -11.58
CA ASP A 126 -19.75 -11.39 -12.42
C ASP A 126 -19.32 -9.95 -12.80
N ASP A 127 -18.11 -9.83 -13.38
CA ASP A 127 -17.45 -8.59 -13.81
C ASP A 127 -17.05 -7.61 -12.68
N ASP A 128 -17.47 -7.85 -11.44
CA ASP A 128 -16.89 -7.19 -10.28
C ASP A 128 -15.50 -7.78 -10.01
N SER A 129 -14.53 -6.95 -9.67
CA SER A 129 -13.18 -7.39 -9.33
C SER A 129 -12.54 -6.58 -8.21
N VAL A 130 -11.70 -7.27 -7.45
CA VAL A 130 -10.87 -6.72 -6.38
C VAL A 130 -9.47 -7.26 -6.53
N THR A 131 -8.52 -6.38 -6.78
CA THR A 131 -7.08 -6.68 -6.67
C THR A 131 -6.59 -6.16 -5.33
N ILE A 132 -6.11 -7.06 -4.48
CA ILE A 132 -5.46 -6.71 -3.22
C ILE A 132 -3.97 -6.86 -3.44
N SER A 133 -3.26 -5.75 -3.30
CA SER A 133 -1.81 -5.73 -3.34
C SER A 133 -1.25 -5.14 -2.06
N PHE A 134 -0.04 -5.54 -1.69
CA PHE A 134 0.63 -5.01 -0.52
C PHE A 134 2.02 -4.51 -0.83
N GLN A 135 2.53 -3.73 0.11
CA GLN A 135 3.90 -3.31 0.13
C GLN A 135 4.43 -3.34 1.56
N THR A 136 5.58 -4.00 1.77
CA THR A 136 6.29 -3.98 3.05
C THR A 136 7.18 -2.76 3.17
N TYR A 137 7.33 -2.27 4.40
CA TYR A 137 8.23 -1.18 4.75
C TYR A 137 9.34 -1.71 5.64
N SER A 138 10.59 -1.53 5.23
CA SER A 138 11.71 -1.92 6.08
C SER A 138 11.87 -0.96 7.25
N SER A 139 12.26 -1.51 8.40
CA SER A 139 12.63 -0.79 9.62
C SER A 139 13.79 0.19 9.45
N ARG A 140 14.59 0.03 8.39
CA ARG A 140 15.76 0.87 8.11
C ARG A 140 15.46 2.12 7.27
N THR A 141 14.40 2.10 6.46
CA THR A 141 14.18 3.18 5.48
C THR A 141 12.83 3.87 5.61
N LYS A 142 11.73 3.12 5.75
CA LYS A 142 10.38 3.70 5.61
C LYS A 142 9.55 3.63 6.88
N GLU A 143 9.61 2.54 7.64
CA GLU A 143 8.96 2.47 8.96
C GLU A 143 9.37 3.65 9.87
N PRO A 144 10.63 4.13 9.89
CA PRO A 144 10.98 5.30 10.68
C PRO A 144 10.27 6.59 10.24
N ILE A 145 9.88 6.68 8.97
CA ILE A 145 9.24 7.87 8.37
C ILE A 145 7.71 7.79 8.51
N ASN A 146 7.10 6.71 8.04
CA ASN A 146 5.64 6.56 8.00
C ASN A 146 5.06 5.87 9.24
N GLY A 147 5.88 5.16 10.02
CA GLY A 147 5.46 4.42 11.20
C GLY A 147 4.65 3.16 10.93
N ALA A 148 4.65 2.65 9.70
CA ALA A 148 3.94 1.44 9.30
C ALA A 148 4.93 0.34 8.88
N ASP A 149 4.49 -0.91 8.95
CA ASP A 149 5.20 -2.07 8.38
C ASP A 149 4.64 -2.46 7.01
N LEU A 150 3.36 -2.16 6.75
CA LEU A 150 2.64 -2.56 5.56
C LEU A 150 1.75 -1.43 5.01
N GLY A 151 1.62 -1.37 3.69
CA GLY A 151 0.53 -0.67 3.01
C GLY A 151 -0.24 -1.67 2.15
N PHE A 152 -1.56 -1.74 2.32
CA PHE A 152 -2.42 -2.51 1.43
C PHE A 152 -3.13 -1.56 0.48
N ILE A 153 -3.17 -1.96 -0.79
CA ILE A 153 -3.81 -1.24 -1.88
C ILE A 153 -4.90 -2.14 -2.43
N PHE A 154 -6.11 -1.61 -2.47
CA PHE A 154 -7.29 -2.27 -2.98
C PHE A 154 -7.69 -1.56 -4.27
N ASP A 155 -7.54 -2.21 -5.42
CA ASP A 155 -8.06 -1.74 -6.70
C ASP A 155 -9.39 -2.44 -6.95
N LEU A 156 -10.47 -1.70 -6.78
CA LEU A 156 -11.85 -2.18 -6.83
C LEU A 156 -12.47 -1.75 -8.16
N ARG A 157 -13.12 -2.69 -8.85
CA ARG A 157 -13.90 -2.40 -10.06
C ARG A 157 -15.26 -3.06 -9.98
N ASP A 158 -16.31 -2.31 -10.29
CA ASP A 158 -17.65 -2.87 -10.40
C ASP A 158 -17.96 -3.26 -11.86
N ARG A 159 -19.03 -4.04 -12.02
CA ARG A 159 -19.59 -4.47 -13.32
C ARG A 159 -19.97 -3.32 -14.26
N TYR A 160 -20.07 -2.09 -13.77
CA TYR A 160 -20.36 -0.90 -14.59
C TYR A 160 -19.09 -0.23 -15.11
N GLY A 161 -17.92 -0.78 -14.78
CA GLY A 161 -16.61 -0.25 -15.18
C GLY A 161 -16.13 0.89 -14.29
N ASN A 162 -16.82 1.20 -13.18
CA ASN A 162 -16.30 2.19 -12.23
C ASN A 162 -15.10 1.58 -11.51
N ARG A 163 -14.08 2.40 -11.24
CA ARG A 163 -12.87 1.99 -10.55
C ARG A 163 -12.59 2.90 -9.36
N VAL A 164 -12.28 2.30 -8.22
CA VAL A 164 -11.81 3.00 -7.03
C VAL A 164 -10.59 2.30 -6.48
N VAL A 165 -9.54 3.08 -6.20
CA VAL A 165 -8.36 2.60 -5.50
C VAL A 165 -8.42 3.09 -4.06
N LYS A 166 -8.16 2.20 -3.11
CA LYS A 166 -8.10 2.54 -1.69
C LYS A 166 -6.84 2.03 -1.07
N THR A 167 -6.43 2.68 0.00
CA THR A 167 -5.24 2.32 0.73
C THR A 167 -5.50 2.32 2.22
N ILE A 168 -4.95 1.32 2.90
CA ILE A 168 -4.80 1.32 4.36
C ILE A 168 -3.33 1.09 4.68
N ILE A 169 -2.86 1.68 5.78
CA ILE A 169 -1.51 1.42 6.29
C ILE A 169 -1.59 0.71 7.63
N ILE A 170 -0.70 -0.24 7.84
CA ILE A 170 -0.74 -1.18 8.97
C ILE A 170 0.62 -1.21 9.66
N GLN A 171 0.58 -1.13 10.99
CA GLN A 171 1.67 -1.54 11.86
C GLN A 171 1.35 -2.91 12.42
N ALA A 172 2.17 -3.91 12.14
CA ALA A 172 2.04 -5.23 12.70
C ALA A 172 2.82 -5.31 14.03
N LYS A 173 2.26 -6.01 15.02
CA LYS A 173 2.90 -6.23 16.33
C LYS A 173 2.60 -7.61 16.87
N LYS A 174 3.66 -8.35 17.18
CA LYS A 174 3.57 -9.55 17.99
C LYS A 174 3.21 -9.20 19.43
N THR A 175 2.23 -9.88 20.02
CA THR A 175 1.84 -9.71 21.43
C THR A 175 1.46 -11.06 22.05
N PRO A 176 1.78 -11.36 23.31
CA PRO A 176 1.25 -12.56 23.95
C PRO A 176 -0.29 -12.48 24.15
N ASP A 177 -0.83 -11.27 24.25
CA ASP A 177 -2.25 -11.01 24.54
C ASP A 177 -2.86 -10.08 23.47
N LEU A 178 -3.85 -10.59 22.73
CA LEU A 178 -4.58 -9.85 21.70
C LEU A 178 -5.56 -8.81 22.29
N SER A 179 -5.95 -8.97 23.55
CA SER A 179 -6.81 -8.02 24.26
C SER A 179 -6.06 -6.80 24.79
N LYS A 180 -4.72 -6.86 24.82
CA LYS A 180 -3.86 -5.79 25.31
C LYS A 180 -4.13 -4.45 24.61
N ASN A 181 -4.04 -3.38 25.39
CA ASN A 181 -4.07 -2.01 24.88
C ASN A 181 -2.85 -1.77 23.98
N VAL A 182 -3.09 -1.38 22.73
CA VAL A 182 -2.01 -1.19 21.75
C VAL A 182 -1.03 -0.09 22.14
N LEU A 183 -1.45 0.88 22.95
CA LEU A 183 -0.57 1.98 23.39
C LEU A 183 0.47 1.53 24.42
N GLU A 184 0.27 0.38 25.07
CA GLU A 184 1.24 -0.22 25.99
C GLU A 184 2.30 -1.05 25.28
N LEU A 185 2.15 -1.25 23.96
CA LEU A 185 3.14 -1.95 23.16
C LEU A 185 4.29 -1.00 22.80
N PRO A 186 5.56 -1.46 22.86
CA PRO A 186 6.71 -0.61 22.59
C PRO A 186 6.60 0.08 21.22
N ARG A 187 6.90 1.38 21.18
CA ARG A 187 6.97 2.23 19.96
C ARG A 187 5.65 2.44 19.20
N VAL A 188 4.57 1.73 19.53
CA VAL A 188 3.29 1.80 18.80
C VAL A 188 2.67 3.20 18.85
N TYR A 189 2.76 3.90 19.99
CA TYR A 189 2.25 5.26 20.10
C TYR A 189 2.89 6.22 19.08
N ASP A 190 4.22 6.20 18.96
CA ASP A 190 4.94 7.05 18.01
C ASP A 190 4.70 6.63 16.56
N GLN A 191 4.59 5.33 16.31
CA GLN A 191 4.25 4.77 15.00
C GLN A 191 2.86 5.23 14.56
N LEU A 192 1.85 5.09 15.42
CA LEU A 192 0.49 5.58 15.17
C LEU A 192 0.45 7.09 14.89
N LYS A 193 1.24 7.88 15.62
CA LYS A 193 1.34 9.33 15.39
C LYS A 193 1.90 9.65 14.00
N LYS A 194 2.83 8.85 13.48
CA LYS A 194 3.35 9.02 12.10
C LYS A 194 2.33 8.58 11.07
N MET A 195 1.70 7.42 11.26
CA MET A 195 0.68 6.89 10.35
C MET A 195 -0.51 7.85 10.20
N ARG A 196 -1.00 8.42 11.31
CA ARG A 196 -2.13 9.38 11.30
C ARG A 196 -1.82 10.70 10.58
N LYS A 197 -0.54 11.07 10.43
CA LYS A 197 -0.17 12.24 9.60
C LYS A 197 -0.36 11.97 8.11
N ILE A 198 -0.40 10.70 7.72
CA ILE A 198 -0.59 10.27 6.33
C ILE A 198 -2.08 9.99 6.12
N THR A 199 -2.70 9.17 6.97
CA THR A 199 -4.09 8.77 6.81
C THR A 199 -4.78 8.39 8.12
N ASN A 200 -6.10 8.64 8.15
CA ASN A 200 -6.99 8.14 9.20
C ASN A 200 -7.31 6.65 9.04
N GLU A 201 -7.02 6.07 7.87
CA GLU A 201 -7.19 4.65 7.56
C GLU A 201 -5.91 3.87 7.91
N SER A 202 -5.45 4.10 9.14
CA SER A 202 -4.27 3.49 9.73
C SER A 202 -4.67 2.50 10.81
N TYR A 203 -4.05 1.33 10.83
CA TYR A 203 -4.44 0.22 11.70
C TYR A 203 -3.23 -0.40 12.40
N VAL A 204 -3.44 -0.97 13.59
CA VAL A 204 -2.46 -1.83 14.26
C VAL A 204 -2.97 -3.25 14.22
N PHE A 205 -2.21 -4.14 13.61
CA PHE A 205 -2.50 -5.57 13.59
C PHE A 205 -1.72 -6.25 14.72
N LEU A 206 -2.46 -6.82 15.65
CA LEU A 206 -1.92 -7.64 16.72
C LEU A 206 -2.02 -9.11 16.35
N TYR A 207 -0.96 -9.86 16.60
CA TYR A 207 -0.97 -11.28 16.29
C TYR A 207 -0.13 -12.11 17.27
N ASN A 208 -0.51 -13.37 17.40
CA ASN A 208 0.20 -14.40 18.15
C ASN A 208 -0.08 -15.79 17.58
N GLY A 209 0.37 -16.85 18.25
CA GLY A 209 0.11 -18.23 17.81
C GLY A 209 -1.36 -18.69 17.92
N TYR A 210 -2.25 -17.86 18.45
CA TYR A 210 -3.67 -18.17 18.62
C TYR A 210 -4.57 -17.42 17.64
N GLY A 211 -4.14 -16.25 17.14
CA GLY A 211 -4.97 -15.47 16.23
C GLY A 211 -4.43 -14.09 15.89
N PHE A 212 -5.31 -13.35 15.22
CA PHE A 212 -5.11 -11.98 14.81
C PHE A 212 -6.24 -11.09 15.37
N SER A 213 -5.91 -9.85 15.67
CA SER A 213 -6.89 -8.79 15.88
C SER A 213 -6.35 -7.49 15.31
N ALA A 214 -7.23 -6.55 15.02
CA ALA A 214 -6.84 -5.24 14.54
C ALA A 214 -7.49 -4.15 15.39
N VAL A 215 -6.88 -2.97 15.41
CA VAL A 215 -7.50 -1.75 15.93
C VAL A 215 -7.27 -0.62 14.94
N LYS A 216 -8.29 0.21 14.75
CA LYS A 216 -8.13 1.44 13.96
C LYS A 216 -7.40 2.46 14.81
N SER A 217 -6.50 3.23 14.20
CA SER A 217 -5.72 4.20 14.96
C SER A 217 -6.63 5.25 15.59
N SER A 218 -7.69 5.70 14.93
CA SER A 218 -8.64 6.68 15.48
C SER A 218 -9.51 6.13 16.62
N ASP A 219 -9.63 4.80 16.74
CA ASP A 219 -10.48 4.12 17.71
C ASP A 219 -9.75 2.90 18.29
N ILE A 220 -8.80 3.17 19.18
CA ILE A 220 -7.90 2.15 19.76
C ILE A 220 -8.62 1.16 20.69
N ASN A 221 -9.84 1.49 21.12
CA ASN A 221 -10.62 0.67 22.05
C ASN A 221 -11.50 -0.34 21.32
N ASN A 222 -11.76 -0.12 20.03
CA ASN A 222 -12.55 -1.01 19.22
C ASN A 222 -11.66 -2.03 18.50
N LYS A 223 -11.85 -3.30 18.85
CA LYS A 223 -11.12 -4.43 18.25
C LYS A 223 -11.92 -4.93 17.06
N LEU A 224 -11.26 -4.99 15.91
CA LEU A 224 -11.82 -5.43 14.65
C LEU A 224 -11.19 -6.74 14.22
N SER A 225 -11.94 -7.56 13.47
CA SER A 225 -11.35 -8.64 12.70
C SER A 225 -10.67 -8.08 11.44
N ILE A 226 -9.57 -8.68 11.02
CA ILE A 226 -8.88 -8.28 9.78
C ILE A 226 -9.80 -8.51 8.57
N SER A 227 -10.55 -9.62 8.56
CA SER A 227 -11.56 -9.87 7.50
C SER A 227 -12.62 -8.77 7.46
N GLY A 228 -13.12 -8.33 8.62
CA GLY A 228 -14.08 -7.23 8.72
C GLY A 228 -13.55 -5.91 8.16
N ILE A 229 -12.29 -5.57 8.45
CA ILE A 229 -11.65 -4.38 7.87
C ILE A 229 -11.63 -4.48 6.33
N PHE A 230 -11.24 -5.64 5.79
CA PHE A 230 -11.20 -5.82 4.34
C PHE A 230 -12.62 -5.71 3.74
N SER A 231 -13.64 -6.29 4.40
CA SER A 231 -15.04 -6.13 4.00
C SER A 231 -15.47 -4.65 4.00
N GLU A 232 -15.14 -3.89 5.04
CA GLU A 232 -15.45 -2.45 5.15
C GLU A 232 -14.76 -1.63 4.06
N VAL A 233 -13.51 -1.96 3.70
CA VAL A 233 -12.79 -1.31 2.61
C VAL A 233 -13.47 -1.60 1.28
N MET A 234 -13.83 -2.87 1.02
CA MET A 234 -14.51 -3.25 -0.22
C MET A 234 -15.93 -2.67 -0.32
N SER A 235 -16.65 -2.53 0.79
CA SER A 235 -18.00 -1.96 0.85
C SER A 235 -18.06 -0.42 0.85
N CYS A 236 -16.91 0.25 0.71
CA CYS A 236 -16.83 1.72 0.76
C CYS A 236 -17.20 2.39 2.08
N GLN A 237 -17.07 1.65 3.18
CA GLN A 237 -17.19 2.20 4.54
C GLN A 237 -15.85 2.68 5.10
N SER A 238 -14.73 2.12 4.62
CA SER A 238 -13.38 2.51 5.01
C SER A 238 -12.39 2.51 3.83
N GLY A 239 -11.13 2.80 4.11
CA GLY A 239 -10.04 2.89 3.12
C GLY A 239 -9.86 4.29 2.53
N ASP A 240 -8.61 4.74 2.46
CA ASP A 240 -8.25 6.09 2.03
C ASP A 240 -8.14 6.14 0.51
N LYS A 241 -8.87 7.06 -0.10
CA LYS A 241 -8.90 7.31 -1.54
C LYS A 241 -7.85 8.31 -2.01
N SER A 242 -7.12 8.96 -1.09
CA SER A 242 -6.18 10.00 -1.47
C SER A 242 -4.97 9.44 -2.20
N LYS A 243 -4.64 10.10 -3.31
CA LYS A 243 -3.44 9.90 -4.13
C LYS A 243 -2.17 10.02 -3.30
N LEU A 244 -2.17 10.89 -2.29
CA LEU A 244 -1.06 11.03 -1.35
C LEU A 244 -0.83 9.73 -0.57
N THR A 245 -1.87 9.15 0.01
CA THR A 245 -1.76 7.89 0.77
C THR A 245 -1.37 6.74 -0.15
N LEU A 246 -1.96 6.65 -1.35
CA LEU A 246 -1.61 5.65 -2.36
C LEU A 246 -0.13 5.74 -2.77
N ILE A 247 0.40 6.94 -3.03
CA ILE A 247 1.83 7.11 -3.34
C ILE A 247 2.69 6.70 -2.15
N ASN A 248 2.34 7.08 -0.92
CA ASN A 248 3.08 6.62 0.25
C ASN A 248 3.07 5.08 0.36
N ALA A 249 2.01 4.44 -0.14
CA ALA A 249 1.88 2.98 -0.16
C ALA A 249 2.48 2.25 -1.37
N LEU A 250 2.73 2.93 -2.48
CA LEU A 250 3.39 2.38 -3.67
C LEU A 250 4.91 2.57 -3.67
N ASP A 251 5.40 3.53 -2.90
CA ASP A 251 6.74 4.07 -3.04
C ASP A 251 7.82 3.28 -2.29
N SER A 252 7.86 1.95 -2.31
CA SER A 252 8.90 1.20 -1.58
C SER A 252 9.59 0.09 -2.38
N LYS A 253 10.76 -0.27 -1.86
CA LYS A 253 11.65 -1.30 -2.37
C LYS A 253 10.86 -2.61 -2.50
N ARG A 254 10.89 -3.25 -3.68
CA ARG A 254 10.65 -4.70 -3.73
C ARG A 254 11.75 -5.34 -2.88
N VAL A 255 11.41 -5.81 -1.68
CA VAL A 255 12.26 -6.76 -0.97
C VAL A 255 12.12 -8.06 -1.76
N ILE A 256 13.11 -8.36 -2.60
CA ILE A 256 13.23 -9.69 -3.19
C ILE A 256 13.74 -10.59 -2.08
N ASN A 257 12.84 -11.34 -1.45
CA ASN A 257 13.24 -12.47 -0.62
C ASN A 257 13.74 -13.55 -1.59
N VAL A 258 15.05 -13.78 -1.59
CA VAL A 258 15.65 -14.92 -2.28
C VAL A 258 15.66 -16.06 -1.28
N ASP A 259 14.71 -16.98 -1.40
CA ASP A 259 14.82 -18.28 -0.73
C ASP A 259 15.92 -19.08 -1.45
N ILE A 260 17.06 -19.22 -0.79
CA ILE A 260 18.12 -20.11 -1.24
C ILE A 260 17.74 -21.50 -0.74
N ASP A 261 17.22 -22.32 -1.64
CA ASP A 261 16.93 -23.73 -1.39
C ASP A 261 18.27 -24.49 -1.33
N GLU A 262 18.86 -24.60 -0.13
CA GLU A 262 20.03 -25.45 0.11
C GLU A 262 19.59 -26.92 0.05
N LYS A 263 19.48 -27.46 -1.17
CA LYS A 263 19.56 -28.91 -1.37
C LYS A 263 21.02 -29.32 -1.28
N ILE A 264 21.40 -29.90 -0.15
CA ILE A 264 22.57 -30.78 -0.02
C ILE A 264 22.10 -32.22 -0.16
#